data_AF-A0A9P1J0U1-F1
#
_entry.id   AF-A0A9P1J0U1-F1
#
_cell.length_a   1.000
_cell.length_b   1.000
_cell.length_c   1.000
_cell.angle_alpha   90.00
_cell.angle_beta   90.00
_cell.angle_gamma   90.00
#
_symmetry.space_group_name_H-M   'P 1'
#
loop_
_entity.id
_entity.type
_entity.pdbx_description
1 polymer ?
#
loop_
_entity_poly.entity_id
_entity_poly.type
_entity_poly.pdbx_seq_one_letter_code
_entity_poly.pdbx_strand_id
1 'polypeptide(L)'
;MQQKLMAGLILVAVLACALAAPPQQLAKPSCSLDERGQIPCGCCKKDCWYTIAAAATHELGHMPGEAGEQETLATLRLIRACMIEECAEVCQASPSGHPARPF
;
A
#
# COMPACT_ATOMS: atom_id res chain seq x y z
N MET A 1 1.09 -2.29 -46.88
CA MET A 1 -0.19 -1.76 -46.33
C MET A 1 -0.52 -2.36 -44.97
N GLN A 2 -0.30 -3.67 -44.76
CA GLN A 2 -0.56 -4.40 -43.49
C GLN A 2 0.19 -3.88 -42.24
N GLN A 3 1.45 -3.45 -42.39
CA GLN A 3 2.29 -3.02 -41.26
C GLN A 3 1.84 -1.70 -40.61
N LYS A 4 1.23 -0.80 -41.40
CA LYS A 4 0.69 0.49 -40.90
C LYS A 4 -0.59 0.30 -40.07
N LEU A 5 -1.39 -0.71 -40.41
CA LEU A 5 -2.62 -1.07 -39.69
C LEU A 5 -2.30 -1.69 -38.32
N MET A 6 -1.29 -2.57 -38.25
CA MET A 6 -0.85 -3.18 -36.98
C MET A 6 -0.28 -2.16 -36.00
N ALA A 7 0.56 -1.24 -36.49
CA ALA A 7 1.11 -0.17 -35.66
C ALA A 7 0.02 0.74 -35.08
N GLY A 8 -1.02 1.04 -35.89
CA GLY A 8 -2.18 1.80 -35.42
C GLY A 8 -2.99 1.07 -34.34
N LEU A 9 -3.23 -0.23 -34.52
CA LEU A 9 -3.97 -1.04 -33.53
C LEU A 9 -3.23 -1.15 -32.19
N ILE A 10 -1.91 -1.33 -32.23
CA ILE A 10 -1.07 -1.40 -31.02
C ILE A 10 -1.11 -0.06 -30.28
N LEU A 11 -1.03 1.06 -31.01
CA LEU A 11 -1.05 2.40 -30.40
C LEU A 11 -2.40 2.68 -29.71
N VAL A 12 -3.52 2.29 -30.32
CA VAL A 12 -4.85 2.44 -29.72
C VAL A 12 -5.01 1.55 -28.49
N ALA A 13 -4.52 0.31 -28.54
CA ALA A 13 -4.58 -0.61 -27.40
C ALA A 13 -3.78 -0.11 -26.19
N VAL A 14 -2.57 0.42 -26.42
CA VAL A 14 -1.74 1.00 -25.35
C VAL A 14 -2.40 2.24 -24.74
N LEU A 15 -2.98 3.10 -25.57
CA LEU A 15 -3.66 4.31 -25.10
C LEU A 15 -4.91 4.00 -24.27
N ALA A 16 -5.68 2.97 -24.68
CA ALA A 16 -6.86 2.51 -23.93
C ALA A 16 -6.48 1.93 -22.55
N CYS A 17 -5.36 1.21 -22.44
CA CYS A 17 -4.86 0.72 -21.15
C CYS A 17 -4.42 1.84 -20.20
N ALA A 18 -3.83 2.93 -20.71
CA ALA A 18 -3.42 4.06 -19.89
C ALA A 18 -4.60 4.86 -19.31
N LEU A 19 -5.72 4.90 -20.03
CA LEU A 19 -6.95 5.61 -19.62
C LEU A 19 -7.81 4.82 -18.64
N ALA A 20 -7.62 3.50 -18.56
CA ALA A 20 -8.39 2.60 -17.70
C ALA A 20 -7.78 2.43 -16.29
N ALA A 21 -6.74 3.19 -15.94
CA ALA A 21 -6.18 3.17 -14.60
C ALA A 21 -7.30 3.51 -13.59
N PRO A 22 -7.63 2.61 -12.65
CA PRO A 22 -8.65 2.89 -11.65
C PRO A 22 -8.26 4.16 -10.88
N PRO A 23 -9.23 5.01 -10.52
CA PRO A 23 -8.95 6.18 -9.70
C PRO A 23 -8.24 5.67 -8.45
N GLN A 24 -7.01 6.14 -8.22
CA GLN A 24 -6.34 5.90 -6.96
C GLN A 24 -7.26 6.47 -5.89
N GLN A 25 -7.99 5.59 -5.20
CA GLN A 25 -8.81 5.99 -4.06
C GLN A 25 -7.85 6.71 -3.14
N LEU A 26 -8.03 8.02 -3.03
CA LEU A 26 -7.20 8.87 -2.20
C LEU A 26 -7.45 8.41 -0.76
N ALA A 27 -6.66 7.43 -0.33
CA ALA A 27 -6.80 6.82 0.97
C ALA A 27 -6.75 7.97 1.98
N LYS A 28 -7.79 8.08 2.81
CA LYS A 28 -7.80 9.08 3.86
C LYS A 28 -6.50 8.91 4.66
N PRO A 29 -5.71 9.98 4.84
CA PRO A 29 -4.42 9.86 5.51
C PRO A 29 -4.65 9.27 6.90
N SER A 30 -3.88 8.26 7.28
CA SER A 30 -4.15 7.52 8.51
C SER A 30 -3.99 8.43 9.73
N CYS A 31 -3.03 9.37 9.68
CA CYS A 31 -2.81 10.39 10.70
C CYS A 31 -3.22 11.79 10.21
N SER A 32 -3.62 12.65 11.15
CA SER A 32 -3.71 14.10 10.93
C SER A 32 -2.32 14.71 10.68
N LEU A 33 -2.26 15.93 10.13
CA LEU A 33 -1.00 16.63 9.89
C LEU A 33 -0.24 16.93 11.20
N ASP A 34 -0.96 17.29 12.24
CA ASP A 34 -0.41 17.57 13.57
C ASP A 34 0.20 16.29 14.19
N GLU A 35 -0.52 15.17 14.09
CA GLU A 35 -0.09 13.86 14.58
C GLU A 35 1.16 13.36 13.82
N ARG A 36 1.25 13.62 12.49
CA ARG A 36 2.46 13.32 11.70
C ARG A 36 3.69 14.11 12.16
N GLY A 37 3.50 15.34 12.65
CA GLY A 37 4.59 16.15 13.21
C GLY A 37 5.09 15.65 14.56
N GLN A 38 4.22 15.04 15.36
CA GLN A 38 4.53 14.57 16.71
C GLN A 38 5.03 13.12 16.76
N ILE A 39 4.42 12.23 15.97
CA ILE A 39 4.70 10.79 15.96
C ILE A 39 4.93 10.23 14.54
N PRO A 40 5.92 10.76 13.79
CA PRO A 40 6.11 10.45 12.37
C PRO A 40 6.28 8.94 12.10
N CYS A 41 7.05 8.24 12.92
CA CYS A 41 7.23 6.78 12.83
C CYS A 41 5.92 6.00 13.06
N GLY A 42 5.14 6.41 14.07
CA GLY A 42 3.85 5.77 14.37
C GLY A 42 2.87 5.95 13.20
N CYS A 43 2.88 7.13 12.60
CA CYS A 43 2.05 7.43 11.44
C CYS A 43 2.45 6.64 10.19
N CYS A 44 3.75 6.50 9.90
CA CYS A 44 4.22 5.66 8.80
C CYS A 44 3.77 4.20 8.98
N LYS A 45 3.91 3.64 10.18
CA LYS A 45 3.45 2.27 10.49
C LYS A 45 1.93 2.13 10.31
N LYS A 46 1.17 3.15 10.71
CA LYS A 46 -0.28 3.17 10.57
C LYS A 46 -0.69 3.21 9.09
N ASP A 47 0.02 3.98 8.26
CA ASP A 47 -0.16 4.01 6.80
C ASP A 47 0.11 2.63 6.17
N CYS A 48 1.20 1.95 6.55
CA CYS A 48 1.48 0.57 6.12
C CYS A 48 0.34 -0.40 6.48
N TRP A 49 -0.16 -0.34 7.72
CA TRP A 49 -1.25 -1.20 8.18
C TRP A 49 -2.50 -1.02 7.33
N TYR A 50 -3.00 0.22 7.22
CA TYR A 50 -4.25 0.48 6.50
C TYR A 50 -4.15 0.20 5.01
N THR A 51 -3.01 0.52 4.39
CA THR A 51 -2.82 0.31 2.95
C THR A 51 -2.86 -1.18 2.61
N ILE A 52 -2.08 -2.00 3.31
CA ILE A 52 -2.02 -3.45 3.03
C ILE A 52 -3.31 -4.15 3.46
N ALA A 53 -3.92 -3.77 4.59
CA ALA A 53 -5.19 -4.35 5.03
C ALA A 53 -6.34 -4.03 4.05
N ALA A 54 -6.40 -2.80 3.54
CA ALA A 54 -7.39 -2.41 2.54
C ALA A 54 -7.17 -3.14 1.21
N ALA A 55 -5.92 -3.25 0.76
CA ALA A 55 -5.57 -4.00 -0.44
C ALA A 55 -5.94 -5.49 -0.28
N ALA A 56 -5.57 -6.13 0.84
CA ALA A 56 -5.93 -7.52 1.11
C ALA A 56 -7.45 -7.73 1.16
N THR A 57 -8.19 -6.81 1.78
CA THR A 57 -9.67 -6.88 1.80
C THR A 57 -10.26 -6.75 0.39
N HIS A 58 -9.67 -5.89 -0.46
CA HIS A 58 -10.09 -5.74 -1.84
C HIS A 58 -9.85 -7.01 -2.66
N GLU A 59 -8.65 -7.59 -2.56
CA GLU A 59 -8.26 -8.78 -3.33
C GLU A 59 -8.97 -10.06 -2.85
N LEU A 60 -9.20 -10.20 -1.55
CA LEU A 60 -9.88 -11.37 -0.98
C LEU A 60 -11.41 -11.27 -1.10
N GLY A 61 -11.96 -10.05 -1.17
CA GLY A 61 -13.41 -9.80 -1.12
C GLY A 61 -14.01 -9.95 0.29
N HIS A 62 -13.20 -10.17 1.32
CA HIS A 62 -13.57 -10.25 2.72
C HIS A 62 -12.40 -9.81 3.62
N MET A 63 -12.63 -9.70 4.93
CA MET A 63 -11.56 -9.35 5.86
C MET A 63 -10.53 -10.49 5.95
N PRO A 64 -9.21 -10.21 5.92
CA PRO A 64 -8.20 -11.23 6.14
C PRO A 64 -8.43 -11.97 7.47
N GLY A 65 -8.47 -13.30 7.41
CA GLY A 65 -8.72 -14.15 8.57
C GLY A 65 -10.10 -14.79 8.61
N GLU A 66 -11.05 -14.31 7.81
CA GLU A 66 -12.38 -14.90 7.73
C GLU A 66 -12.34 -16.31 7.10
N ALA A 67 -11.50 -16.54 6.08
CA ALA A 67 -11.35 -17.87 5.48
C ALA A 67 -10.23 -18.72 6.12
N GLY A 68 -9.43 -18.13 7.02
CA GLY A 68 -8.54 -18.88 7.90
C GLY A 68 -7.34 -18.07 8.45
N GLU A 69 -6.70 -18.60 9.48
CA GLU A 69 -5.56 -17.95 10.16
C GLU A 69 -4.38 -17.70 9.20
N GLN A 70 -4.18 -18.56 8.21
CA GLN A 70 -3.07 -18.44 7.27
C GLN A 70 -3.16 -17.17 6.41
N GLU A 71 -4.37 -16.69 6.10
CA GLU A 71 -4.58 -15.44 5.37
C GLU A 71 -4.20 -14.23 6.22
N THR A 72 -4.59 -14.25 7.50
CA THR A 72 -4.18 -13.23 8.47
C THR A 72 -2.66 -13.21 8.59
N LEU A 73 -2.03 -14.37 8.75
CA LEU A 73 -0.57 -14.46 8.87
C LEU A 73 0.15 -13.97 7.61
N ALA A 74 -0.36 -14.29 6.42
CA ALA A 74 0.18 -13.79 5.16
C ALA A 74 0.08 -12.25 5.09
N THR A 75 -1.09 -11.70 5.44
CA THR A 75 -1.33 -10.25 5.44
C THR A 75 -0.46 -9.53 6.48
N LEU A 76 -0.34 -10.07 7.70
CA LEU A 76 0.51 -9.51 8.76
C LEU A 76 1.99 -9.51 8.36
N ARG A 77 2.46 -10.51 7.62
CA ARG A 77 3.84 -10.54 7.09
C ARG A 77 4.07 -9.40 6.09
N LEU A 78 3.11 -9.14 5.21
CA LEU A 78 3.19 -8.02 4.26
C LEU A 78 3.17 -6.66 4.97
N ILE A 79 2.28 -6.48 5.95
CA ILE A 79 2.23 -5.27 6.78
C ILE A 79 3.59 -5.05 7.47
N ARG A 80 4.15 -6.10 8.06
CA ARG A 80 5.45 -6.03 8.74
C ARG A 80 6.58 -5.68 7.78
N ALA A 81 6.59 -6.27 6.58
CA ALA A 81 7.59 -5.93 5.56
C ALA A 81 7.53 -4.45 5.21
N CYS A 82 6.33 -3.91 4.93
CA CYS A 82 6.13 -2.48 4.70
C CYS A 82 6.68 -1.63 5.86
N MET A 83 6.35 -1.98 7.11
CA MET A 83 6.83 -1.21 8.28
C MET A 83 8.35 -1.23 8.44
N ILE A 84 9.01 -2.32 8.05
CA ILE A 84 10.47 -2.44 8.15
C ILE A 84 11.15 -1.70 7.00
N GLU A 85 10.63 -1.82 5.78
CA GLU A 85 11.26 -1.28 4.57
C GLU A 85 10.96 0.21 4.40
N GLU A 86 9.69 0.61 4.47
CA GLU A 86 9.26 1.98 4.16
C GLU A 86 9.44 2.94 5.34
N CYS A 87 9.33 2.44 6.58
CA CYS A 87 9.40 3.30 7.77
C CYS A 87 10.78 3.32 8.43
N ALA A 88 11.79 2.62 7.90
CA ALA A 88 13.10 2.50 8.52
C ALA A 88 13.72 3.85 8.87
N GLU A 89 13.82 4.74 7.87
CA GLU A 89 14.46 6.04 8.01
C GLU A 89 13.67 6.97 8.92
N VAL A 90 12.34 7.01 8.74
CA VAL A 90 11.42 7.82 9.56
C VAL A 90 11.51 7.42 11.03
N CYS A 91 11.62 6.13 11.31
CA CYS A 91 11.72 5.60 12.67
C CYS A 91 13.11 5.79 13.29
N GLN A 92 14.19 5.78 12.50
CA GLN A 92 15.53 6.08 12.98
C GLN A 92 15.72 7.57 13.30
N ALA A 93 15.07 8.45 12.54
CA ALA A 93 15.13 9.89 12.76
C ALA A 93 14.22 10.38 13.91
N SER A 94 13.31 9.53 14.41
CA SER A 94 12.33 9.93 15.42
C SER A 94 12.97 10.00 16.82
N PRO A 95 12.89 11.14 17.54
CA PRO A 95 13.57 11.34 18.83
C PRO A 95 13.02 10.45 19.96
N SER A 96 11.84 9.87 19.77
CA SER A 96 11.23 8.89 20.68
C SER A 96 11.78 7.47 20.53
N GLY A 97 12.78 7.27 19.64
CA GLY A 97 13.66 6.11 19.42
C GLY A 97 13.46 4.89 20.31
N HIS A 98 12.26 4.32 20.31
CA HIS A 98 12.05 2.97 20.76
C HIS A 98 12.39 2.13 19.55
N PRO A 99 13.41 1.24 19.63
CA PRO A 99 13.70 0.31 18.55
C PRO A 99 12.38 -0.35 18.20
N ALA A 100 12.04 -0.31 16.90
CA ALA A 100 10.77 -0.76 16.37
C ALA A 100 10.32 -1.99 17.14
N ARG A 101 9.39 -1.84 18.10
CA ARG A 101 8.83 -3.00 18.77
C ARG A 101 8.22 -3.82 17.63
N PRO A 102 8.70 -5.05 17.39
CA PRO A 102 7.99 -5.94 16.50
C PRO A 102 6.61 -6.11 17.13
N PHE A 103 5.57 -5.90 16.32
CA PHE A 103 4.28 -6.51 16.63
C PHE A 103 4.49 -8.02 16.81
#